data_AF-A0A6F9CVM1-F1
#
_entry.id   AF-A0A6F9CVM1-F1
#
_cell.length_a   1.000
_cell.length_b   1.000
_cell.length_c   1.000
_cell.angle_alpha   90.00
_cell.angle_beta   90.00
_cell.angle_gamma   90.00
#
_symmetry.space_group_name_H-M   'P 1'
#
loop_
_entity.id
_entity.type
_entity.pdbx_description
1 polymer ?
#
loop_
_entity_poly.entity_id
_entity_poly.type
_entity_poly.pdbx_seq_one_letter_code
_entity_poly.pdbx_strand_id
1 'polypeptide(L)'
;MADVTLSGEESLSSVLLLHTAQRAIKQTQVTVQKIGKEIEEKLRTTAACTERKKARECMQLRLGILRGELERQRKVLGRETDLRQKERAQLQKKEEAFSTKHQSLGMERESLTEQQKECTAKRELFLKSNAQLTFRCRQLLSELSYIYPIDVVTTPANQSDYVICGVKLPNSEDFQAKDDGSVAVALGYTAHLVLMISCFLQIPLRYPVIHKGSRSSIKDTITDKLSEKERE
;
A
#
# COMPACT_ATOMS: atom_id res chain seq x y z
N MET A 1 -133.34 66.95 -45.77
CA MET A 1 -133.46 65.48 -45.60
C MET A 1 -132.34 64.83 -46.40
N ALA A 2 -131.60 63.92 -45.75
CA ALA A 2 -130.50 63.08 -46.27
C ALA A 2 -129.13 63.79 -46.46
N ASP A 3 -128.53 64.34 -45.40
CA ASP A 3 -127.45 63.73 -44.59
C ASP A 3 -127.20 62.20 -44.69
N VAL A 4 -125.92 61.80 -44.58
CA VAL A 4 -125.35 60.51 -44.07
C VAL A 4 -124.37 59.69 -44.96
N THR A 5 -124.27 59.80 -46.29
CA THR A 5 -123.52 58.76 -47.06
C THR A 5 -122.03 58.96 -47.35
N LEU A 6 -121.39 60.10 -47.03
CA LEU A 6 -119.99 60.39 -47.42
C LEU A 6 -118.92 60.16 -46.34
N SER A 7 -119.29 59.75 -45.12
CA SER A 7 -118.37 59.50 -43.99
C SER A 7 -117.74 58.08 -44.00
N GLY A 8 -118.21 57.19 -44.88
CA GLY A 8 -117.81 55.78 -44.90
C GLY A 8 -116.47 55.48 -45.60
N GLU A 9 -116.13 56.20 -46.68
CA GLU A 9 -115.00 55.85 -47.54
C GLU A 9 -113.62 56.25 -46.97
N GLU A 10 -113.51 57.39 -46.28
CA GLU A 10 -112.27 57.79 -45.59
C GLU A 10 -111.99 56.91 -44.36
N SER A 11 -113.05 56.45 -43.68
CA SER A 11 -112.97 55.52 -42.55
C SER A 11 -112.49 54.12 -42.99
N LEU A 12 -113.00 53.63 -44.14
CA LEU A 12 -112.58 52.37 -44.75
C LEU A 12 -111.10 52.37 -45.16
N SER A 13 -110.61 53.46 -45.75
CA SER A 13 -109.20 53.63 -46.13
C SER A 13 -108.26 53.66 -44.92
N SER A 14 -108.64 54.39 -43.86
CA SER A 14 -107.92 54.45 -42.59
C SER A 14 -107.84 53.07 -41.88
N VAL A 15 -108.96 52.33 -41.86
CA VAL A 15 -109.04 50.99 -41.27
C VAL A 15 -108.18 49.97 -42.03
N LEU A 16 -108.14 50.04 -43.37
CA LEU A 16 -107.27 49.20 -44.20
C LEU A 16 -105.78 49.50 -43.96
N LEU A 17 -105.42 50.78 -43.82
CA LEU A 17 -104.04 51.19 -43.51
C LEU A 17 -103.60 50.70 -42.12
N LEU A 18 -104.48 50.83 -41.12
CA LEU A 18 -104.30 50.31 -39.76
C LEU A 18 -104.15 48.80 -39.74
N HIS A 19 -104.98 48.06 -40.50
CA HIS A 19 -104.91 46.60 -40.58
C HIS A 19 -103.61 46.13 -41.27
N THR A 20 -103.15 46.86 -42.30
CA THR A 20 -101.89 46.58 -43.00
C THR A 20 -100.68 46.87 -42.11
N ALA A 21 -100.71 48.00 -41.38
CA ALA A 21 -99.71 48.32 -40.36
C ALA A 21 -99.69 47.28 -39.22
N GLN A 22 -100.86 46.86 -38.73
CA GLN A 22 -101.00 45.83 -37.72
C GLN A 22 -100.46 44.47 -38.20
N ARG A 23 -100.72 44.09 -39.46
CA ARG A 23 -100.16 42.88 -40.07
C ARG A 23 -98.64 42.96 -40.20
N ALA A 24 -98.10 44.10 -40.65
CA ALA A 24 -96.67 44.34 -40.74
C ALA A 24 -95.99 44.30 -39.37
N ILE A 25 -96.57 44.93 -38.34
CA ILE A 25 -96.08 44.86 -36.96
C ILE A 25 -96.06 43.40 -36.46
N LYS A 26 -97.12 42.64 -36.71
CA LYS A 26 -97.21 41.22 -36.31
C LYS A 26 -96.17 40.37 -37.03
N GLN A 27 -95.95 40.59 -38.32
CA GLN A 27 -94.88 39.95 -39.10
C GLN A 27 -93.50 40.29 -38.56
N THR A 28 -93.23 41.57 -38.26
CA THR A 28 -91.97 42.02 -37.67
C THR A 28 -91.77 41.41 -36.29
N GLN A 29 -92.81 41.32 -35.46
CA GLN A 29 -92.74 40.70 -34.13
C GLN A 29 -92.41 39.20 -34.20
N VAL A 30 -93.03 38.46 -35.12
CA VAL A 30 -92.71 37.05 -35.38
C VAL A 30 -91.27 36.91 -35.88
N THR A 31 -90.82 37.81 -36.75
CA THR A 31 -89.46 37.79 -37.30
C THR A 31 -88.42 38.12 -36.22
N VAL A 32 -88.69 39.11 -35.35
CA VAL A 32 -87.84 39.46 -34.20
C VAL A 32 -87.76 38.30 -33.20
N GLN A 33 -88.86 37.60 -32.93
CA GLN A 33 -88.83 36.41 -32.08
C GLN A 33 -88.02 35.26 -32.71
N LYS A 34 -88.13 35.06 -34.02
CA LYS A 34 -87.36 34.05 -34.75
C LYS A 34 -85.86 34.37 -34.74
N ILE A 35 -85.50 35.62 -35.04
CA ILE A 35 -84.13 36.13 -34.99
C ILE A 35 -83.60 36.05 -33.55
N GLY A 36 -84.40 36.41 -32.55
CA GLY A 36 -84.03 36.30 -31.13
C GLY A 36 -83.69 34.87 -30.71
N LYS A 37 -84.51 33.89 -31.12
CA LYS A 37 -84.23 32.47 -30.90
C LYS A 37 -82.97 31.99 -31.63
N GLU A 38 -82.75 32.42 -32.87
CA GLU A 38 -81.53 32.09 -33.62
C GLU A 38 -80.28 32.70 -32.98
N ILE A 39 -80.35 33.93 -32.49
CA ILE A 39 -79.26 34.60 -31.74
C ILE A 39 -78.97 33.81 -30.46
N GLU A 40 -79.99 33.42 -29.70
CA GLU A 40 -79.83 32.68 -28.45
C GLU A 40 -79.21 31.28 -28.67
N GLU A 41 -79.63 30.56 -29.72
CA GLU A 41 -79.01 29.31 -30.18
C GLU A 41 -77.54 29.51 -30.61
N LYS A 42 -77.24 30.56 -31.38
CA LYS A 42 -75.88 30.92 -31.80
C LYS A 42 -75.00 31.27 -30.60
N LEU A 43 -75.52 32.00 -29.62
CA LEU A 43 -74.80 32.33 -28.39
C LEU A 43 -74.54 31.07 -27.56
N ARG A 44 -75.53 30.18 -27.41
CA ARG A 44 -75.40 28.91 -26.69
C ARG A 44 -74.36 27.98 -27.32
N THR A 45 -74.40 27.83 -28.64
CA THR A 45 -73.43 27.01 -29.40
C THR A 45 -72.03 27.62 -29.36
N THR A 46 -71.92 28.95 -29.43
CA THR A 46 -70.64 29.67 -29.28
C THR A 46 -70.06 29.46 -27.88
N ALA A 47 -70.86 29.58 -26.82
CA ALA A 47 -70.45 29.33 -25.43
C ALA A 47 -69.97 27.88 -25.23
N ALA A 48 -70.68 26.88 -25.77
CA ALA A 48 -70.25 25.48 -25.70
C ALA A 48 -68.96 25.23 -26.50
N CYS A 49 -68.74 25.95 -27.61
CA CYS A 49 -67.52 25.87 -28.40
C CYS A 49 -66.33 26.51 -27.67
N THR A 50 -66.53 27.67 -27.03
CA THR A 50 -65.48 28.36 -26.26
C THR A 50 -65.05 27.56 -25.04
N GLU A 51 -65.99 26.94 -24.31
CA GLU A 51 -65.66 26.06 -23.18
C GLU A 51 -64.84 24.84 -23.60
N ARG A 52 -65.20 24.18 -24.72
CA ARG A 52 -64.38 23.07 -25.25
C ARG A 52 -62.99 23.53 -25.68
N LYS A 53 -62.85 24.72 -26.28
CA LYS A 53 -61.53 25.28 -26.64
C LYS A 53 -60.69 25.56 -25.38
N LYS A 54 -61.27 26.19 -24.35
CA LYS A 54 -60.60 26.42 -23.06
C LYS A 54 -60.12 25.11 -22.43
N ALA A 55 -60.97 24.08 -22.39
CA ALA A 55 -60.61 22.78 -21.85
C ALA A 55 -59.45 22.12 -22.62
N ARG A 56 -59.48 22.20 -23.96
CA ARG A 56 -58.39 21.71 -24.81
C ARG A 56 -57.09 22.46 -24.57
N GLU A 57 -57.13 23.79 -24.52
CA GLU A 57 -55.95 24.63 -24.26
C GLU A 57 -55.37 24.35 -22.86
N CYS A 58 -56.22 24.24 -21.83
CA CYS A 58 -55.80 23.86 -20.48
C CYS A 58 -55.08 22.50 -20.46
N MET A 59 -55.62 21.51 -21.18
CA MET A 59 -55.00 20.19 -21.27
C MET A 59 -53.69 20.21 -22.05
N GLN A 60 -53.60 21.02 -23.11
CA GLN A 60 -52.35 21.23 -23.86
C GLN A 60 -51.27 21.87 -22.99
N LEU A 61 -51.61 22.87 -22.18
CA LEU A 61 -50.70 23.48 -21.21
C LEU A 61 -50.24 22.45 -20.16
N ARG A 62 -51.16 21.65 -19.62
CA ARG A 62 -50.84 20.56 -18.67
C ARG A 62 -49.87 19.55 -19.28
N LEU A 63 -50.08 19.14 -20.53
CA LEU A 63 -49.17 18.26 -21.25
C LEU A 63 -47.80 18.89 -21.47
N GLY A 64 -47.73 20.18 -21.76
CA GLY A 64 -46.48 20.93 -21.87
C GLY A 64 -45.67 20.89 -20.57
N ILE A 65 -46.32 21.18 -19.43
CA ILE A 65 -45.69 21.14 -18.10
C ILE A 65 -45.19 19.72 -17.80
N LEU A 66 -46.02 18.70 -18.02
CA LEU A 66 -45.64 17.30 -17.75
C LEU A 66 -44.46 16.84 -18.62
N ARG A 67 -44.41 17.26 -19.89
CA ARG A 67 -43.27 16.96 -20.77
C ARG A 67 -42.00 17.65 -20.28
N GLY A 68 -42.09 18.92 -19.86
CA GLY A 68 -40.96 19.65 -19.29
C GLY A 68 -40.43 18.99 -18.02
N GLU A 69 -41.32 18.56 -17.13
CA GLU A 69 -40.95 17.86 -15.90
C GLU A 69 -40.31 16.49 -16.20
N LEU A 70 -40.85 15.73 -17.16
CA LEU A 70 -40.26 14.46 -17.61
C LEU A 70 -38.83 14.67 -18.14
N GLU A 71 -38.62 15.69 -18.97
CA GLU A 71 -37.30 15.99 -19.52
C GLU A 71 -36.32 16.43 -18.42
N ARG A 72 -36.78 17.23 -17.47
CA ARG A 72 -36.00 17.64 -16.29
C ARG A 72 -35.58 16.41 -15.48
N GLN A 73 -36.51 15.51 -15.17
CA GLN A 73 -36.22 14.28 -14.43
C GLN A 73 -35.25 13.37 -15.16
N ARG A 74 -35.40 13.21 -16.48
CA ARG A 74 -34.45 12.44 -17.31
C ARG A 74 -33.04 13.01 -17.25
N LYS A 75 -32.89 14.34 -17.32
CA LYS A 75 -31.59 15.01 -17.20
C LYS A 75 -30.97 14.81 -15.83
N VAL A 76 -31.75 14.90 -14.75
CA VAL A 76 -31.27 14.64 -13.40
C VAL A 76 -30.84 13.19 -13.25
N LEU A 77 -31.65 12.24 -13.72
CA LEU A 77 -31.34 10.81 -13.66
C LEU A 77 -30.04 10.49 -14.41
N GLY A 78 -29.86 11.06 -15.61
CA GLY A 78 -28.63 10.89 -16.40
C GLY A 78 -27.37 11.36 -15.65
N ARG A 79 -27.44 12.52 -14.98
CA ARG A 79 -26.32 13.03 -14.18
C ARG A 79 -26.00 12.12 -13.00
N GLU A 80 -27.02 11.64 -12.29
CA GLU A 80 -26.86 10.71 -11.16
C GLU A 80 -26.27 9.37 -11.62
N THR A 81 -26.70 8.84 -12.77
CA THR A 81 -26.13 7.61 -13.32
C THR A 81 -24.67 7.78 -13.72
N ASP A 82 -24.31 8.91 -14.33
CA ASP A 82 -22.94 9.20 -14.72
C ASP A 82 -22.02 9.36 -13.50
N LEU A 83 -22.50 10.04 -12.45
CA LEU A 83 -21.78 10.17 -11.18
C LEU A 83 -21.55 8.79 -10.54
N ARG A 84 -22.60 7.99 -10.41
CA ARG A 84 -22.51 6.63 -9.85
C ARG A 84 -21.57 5.74 -10.67
N GLN A 85 -21.56 5.86 -11.99
CA GLN A 85 -20.66 5.11 -12.85
C GLN A 85 -19.19 5.54 -12.64
N LYS A 86 -18.93 6.85 -12.50
CA LYS A 86 -17.59 7.36 -12.19
C LYS A 86 -17.09 6.88 -10.83
N GLU A 87 -17.94 6.93 -9.80
CA GLU A 87 -17.60 6.41 -8.46
C GLU A 87 -17.30 4.92 -8.49
N ARG A 88 -18.14 4.13 -9.17
CA ARG A 88 -17.92 2.68 -9.32
C ARG A 88 -16.60 2.37 -10.02
N ALA A 89 -16.27 3.10 -11.09
CA ALA A 89 -15.00 2.94 -11.79
C ALA A 89 -13.79 3.30 -10.89
N GLN A 90 -13.92 4.33 -10.05
CA GLN A 90 -12.86 4.69 -9.09
C GLN A 90 -12.69 3.62 -8.01
N LEU A 91 -13.79 3.06 -7.49
CA LEU A 91 -13.75 1.98 -6.51
C LEU A 91 -13.12 0.71 -7.07
N GLN A 92 -13.47 0.31 -8.29
CA GLN A 92 -12.86 -0.84 -8.96
C GLN A 92 -11.34 -0.67 -9.12
N LYS A 93 -10.88 0.51 -9.56
CA LYS A 93 -9.43 0.79 -9.64
C LYS A 93 -8.73 0.70 -8.29
N LYS A 94 -9.37 1.17 -7.22
CA LYS A 94 -8.83 1.07 -5.85
C LYS A 94 -8.79 -0.38 -5.36
N GLU A 95 -9.81 -1.17 -5.68
CA GLU A 95 -9.89 -2.59 -5.34
C GLU A 95 -8.79 -3.39 -6.03
N GLU A 96 -8.59 -3.18 -7.34
CA GLU A 96 -7.51 -3.80 -8.12
C GLU A 96 -6.12 -3.43 -7.55
N ALA A 97 -5.91 -2.15 -7.24
CA ALA A 97 -4.65 -1.68 -6.65
C ALA A 97 -4.41 -2.29 -5.25
N PHE A 98 -5.46 -2.38 -4.43
CA PHE A 98 -5.37 -2.99 -3.11
C PHE A 98 -5.11 -4.49 -3.19
N SER A 99 -5.80 -5.20 -4.08
CA SER A 99 -5.60 -6.63 -4.31
C SER A 99 -4.17 -6.95 -4.74
N THR A 100 -3.63 -6.17 -5.69
CA THR A 100 -2.25 -6.31 -6.16
C THR A 100 -1.25 -6.10 -5.01
N LYS A 101 -1.46 -5.04 -4.21
CA LYS A 101 -0.60 -4.73 -3.06
C LYS A 101 -0.71 -5.78 -1.95
N HIS A 102 -1.91 -6.32 -1.72
CA HIS A 102 -2.11 -7.39 -0.76
C HIS A 102 -1.35 -8.65 -1.16
N GLN A 103 -1.41 -9.03 -2.44
CA GLN A 103 -0.66 -10.17 -2.96
C GLN A 103 0.86 -9.94 -2.84
N SER A 104 1.35 -8.74 -3.17
CA SER A 104 2.79 -8.44 -3.04
C SER A 104 3.28 -8.51 -1.60
N LEU A 105 2.50 -7.98 -0.65
CA LEU A 105 2.82 -8.08 0.78
C LEU A 105 2.75 -9.52 1.29
N GLY A 106 1.84 -10.35 0.75
CA GLY A 106 1.77 -11.78 1.05
C GLY A 106 3.06 -12.50 0.65
N MET A 107 3.54 -12.25 -0.58
CA MET A 107 4.80 -12.81 -1.08
C MET A 107 6.01 -12.31 -0.28
N GLU A 108 6.05 -11.02 0.08
CA GLU A 108 7.13 -10.44 0.89
C GLU A 108 7.17 -11.05 2.29
N ARG A 109 6.01 -11.21 2.93
CA ARG A 109 5.90 -11.90 4.23
C ARG A 109 6.43 -13.33 4.14
N GLU A 110 6.06 -14.08 3.12
CA GLU A 110 6.52 -15.46 2.92
C GLU A 110 8.05 -15.51 2.74
N SER A 111 8.60 -14.64 1.90
CA SER A 111 10.05 -14.48 1.72
C SER A 111 10.76 -14.17 3.06
N LEU A 112 10.25 -13.22 3.83
CA LEU A 112 10.83 -12.86 5.14
C LEU A 112 10.79 -14.03 6.12
N THR A 113 9.69 -14.78 6.16
CA THR A 113 9.60 -15.97 7.04
C THR A 113 10.59 -17.05 6.63
N GLU A 114 10.85 -17.23 5.34
CA GLU A 114 11.83 -18.19 4.87
C GLU A 114 13.26 -17.74 5.21
N GLN A 115 13.58 -16.47 4.98
CA GLN A 115 14.87 -15.89 5.38
C GLN A 115 15.12 -16.00 6.89
N GLN A 116 14.08 -15.82 7.71
CA GLN A 116 14.19 -15.99 9.16
C GLN A 116 14.55 -17.43 9.52
N LYS A 117 13.89 -18.43 8.92
CA LYS A 117 14.21 -19.86 9.15
C LYS A 117 15.64 -20.17 8.72
N GLU A 118 16.06 -19.69 7.55
CA GLU A 118 17.42 -19.91 7.05
C GLU A 118 18.46 -19.28 7.99
N CYS A 119 18.20 -18.08 8.49
CA CYS A 119 19.06 -17.40 9.46
C CYS A 119 19.18 -18.22 10.76
N THR A 120 18.06 -18.73 11.27
CA THR A 120 18.05 -19.60 12.46
C THR A 120 18.86 -20.89 12.21
N ALA A 121 18.65 -21.56 11.08
CA ALA A 121 19.39 -22.77 10.72
C ALA A 121 20.91 -22.52 10.59
N LYS A 122 21.31 -21.41 9.93
CA LYS A 122 22.71 -21.00 9.84
C LYS A 122 23.32 -20.73 11.21
N ARG A 123 22.58 -20.07 12.11
CA ARG A 123 23.02 -19.81 13.49
C ARG A 123 23.23 -21.11 14.26
N GLU A 124 22.30 -22.06 14.16
CA GLU A 124 22.42 -23.36 14.82
C GLU A 124 23.64 -24.14 14.31
N LEU A 125 23.83 -24.18 12.99
CA LEU A 125 24.99 -24.82 12.38
C LEU A 125 26.29 -24.17 12.84
N PHE A 126 26.35 -22.84 12.86
CA PHE A 126 27.51 -22.09 13.35
C PHE A 126 27.84 -22.45 14.81
N LEU A 127 26.85 -22.43 15.70
CA LEU A 127 27.06 -22.77 17.11
C LEU A 127 27.55 -24.21 17.28
N LYS A 128 26.96 -25.17 16.54
CA LYS A 128 27.38 -26.57 16.55
C LYS A 128 28.82 -26.74 16.08
N SER A 129 29.17 -26.17 14.92
CA SER A 129 30.52 -26.23 14.37
C SER A 129 31.55 -25.54 15.27
N ASN A 130 31.19 -24.41 15.89
CA ASN A 130 32.07 -23.70 16.81
C ASN A 130 32.31 -24.50 18.12
N ALA A 131 31.26 -25.14 18.65
CA ALA A 131 31.41 -26.03 19.80
C ALA A 131 32.33 -27.23 19.47
N GLN A 132 32.16 -27.83 18.28
CA GLN A 132 33.02 -28.91 17.79
C GLN A 132 34.47 -28.45 17.60
N LEU A 133 34.69 -27.26 17.02
CA LEU A 133 36.01 -26.66 16.88
C LEU A 133 36.67 -26.47 18.25
N THR A 134 35.97 -25.83 19.19
CA THR A 134 36.46 -25.58 20.54
C THR A 134 36.81 -26.89 21.27
N PHE A 135 35.98 -27.93 21.11
CA PHE A 135 36.28 -29.25 21.65
C PHE A 135 37.54 -29.86 21.02
N ARG A 136 37.66 -29.80 19.70
CA ARG A 136 38.83 -30.33 18.98
C ARG A 136 40.12 -29.59 19.34
N CYS A 137 40.08 -28.26 19.44
CA CYS A 137 41.20 -27.46 19.90
C CYS A 137 41.65 -27.91 21.30
N ARG A 138 40.72 -28.13 22.23
CA ARG A 138 41.05 -28.64 23.57
C ARG A 138 41.71 -30.02 23.53
N GLN A 139 41.21 -30.94 22.69
CA GLN A 139 41.85 -32.24 22.51
C GLN A 139 43.28 -32.08 21.99
N LEU A 140 43.50 -31.31 20.92
CA LEU A 140 44.82 -31.11 20.35
C LEU A 140 45.81 -30.46 21.34
N LEU A 141 45.33 -29.51 22.16
CA LEU A 141 46.14 -28.92 23.23
C LEU A 141 46.49 -29.94 24.32
N SER A 142 45.57 -30.85 24.65
CA SER A 142 45.84 -31.96 25.56
C SER A 142 46.91 -32.90 24.98
N GLU A 143 46.82 -33.23 23.69
CA GLU A 143 47.84 -34.04 23.00
C GLU A 143 49.22 -33.37 22.97
N LEU A 144 49.26 -32.05 22.78
CA LEU A 144 50.53 -31.29 22.85
C LEU A 144 51.19 -31.38 24.21
N SER A 145 50.42 -31.46 25.30
CA SER A 145 50.98 -31.62 26.64
C SER A 145 51.72 -32.95 26.81
N TYR A 146 51.38 -33.99 26.03
CA TYR A 146 52.10 -35.26 26.02
C TYR A 146 53.34 -35.22 25.12
N ILE A 147 53.30 -34.47 24.01
CA ILE A 147 54.43 -34.33 23.08
C ILE A 147 55.51 -33.42 23.67
N TYR A 148 55.11 -32.37 24.39
CA TYR A 148 55.98 -31.39 25.04
C TYR A 148 55.74 -31.39 26.56
N PRO A 149 56.14 -32.44 27.28
CA PRO A 149 56.01 -32.46 28.73
C PRO A 149 56.84 -31.34 29.34
N ILE A 150 56.22 -30.56 30.24
CA ILE A 150 56.86 -29.52 31.03
C ILE A 150 56.81 -29.96 32.48
N ASP A 151 57.98 -30.31 33.02
CA ASP A 151 58.14 -30.81 34.38
C ASP A 151 58.93 -29.82 35.23
N VAL A 152 58.67 -29.85 36.53
CA VAL A 152 59.46 -29.11 37.52
C VAL A 152 60.30 -30.12 38.30
N VAL A 153 61.61 -30.02 38.15
CA VAL A 153 62.57 -30.84 38.88
C VAL A 153 63.07 -30.03 40.08
N THR A 154 62.72 -30.47 41.29
CA THR A 154 63.25 -29.87 42.51
C THR A 154 64.64 -30.44 42.78
N THR A 155 65.65 -29.58 42.71
CA THR A 155 67.02 -29.96 43.07
C THR A 155 67.20 -30.02 44.60
N PRO A 156 68.22 -30.75 45.11
CA PRO A 156 68.54 -30.82 46.54
C PRO A 156 68.83 -29.46 47.19
N ALA A 157 69.06 -28.41 46.39
CA ALA A 157 69.33 -27.04 46.82
C ALA A 157 68.06 -26.16 46.92
N ASN A 158 66.86 -26.75 46.92
CA ASN A 158 65.56 -26.04 46.92
C ASN A 158 65.35 -25.09 45.70
N GLN A 159 66.07 -25.30 44.60
CA GLN A 159 65.81 -24.60 43.33
C GLN A 159 64.90 -25.45 42.45
N SER A 160 63.79 -24.86 42.01
CA SER A 160 62.85 -25.45 41.05
C SER A 160 63.35 -25.21 39.63
N ASP A 161 63.87 -26.25 38.99
CA ASP A 161 64.30 -26.20 37.61
C ASP A 161 63.16 -26.64 36.69
N TYR A 162 62.85 -25.83 35.66
CA TYR A 162 61.89 -26.21 34.63
C TYR A 162 62.59 -27.05 33.56
N VAL A 163 61.91 -28.09 33.08
CA VAL A 163 62.41 -28.99 32.06
C VAL A 163 61.34 -29.17 31.00
N ILE A 164 61.71 -29.06 29.71
CA ILE A 164 60.82 -29.35 28.58
C ILE A 164 61.41 -30.51 27.77
N CYS A 165 60.63 -31.57 27.54
CA CYS A 165 61.09 -32.78 26.84
C CYS A 165 62.39 -33.38 27.42
N GLY A 166 62.59 -33.30 28.74
CA GLY A 166 63.82 -33.77 29.40
C GLY A 166 65.02 -32.83 29.30
N VAL A 167 64.88 -31.65 28.68
CA VAL A 167 65.93 -30.63 28.56
C VAL A 167 65.67 -29.46 29.50
N LYS A 168 66.67 -29.08 30.31
CA LYS A 168 66.54 -28.00 31.29
C LYS A 168 66.35 -26.65 30.60
N LEU A 169 65.32 -25.93 31.00
CA LEU A 169 65.01 -24.57 30.60
C LEU A 169 65.29 -23.63 31.79
N PRO A 170 66.51 -23.09 31.92
CA PRO A 170 66.86 -22.18 33.01
C PRO A 170 66.14 -20.83 32.85
N ASN A 171 66.05 -20.08 33.96
CA ASN A 171 65.57 -18.71 33.93
C ASN A 171 66.56 -17.83 33.14
N SER A 172 66.07 -16.72 32.59
CA SER A 172 66.85 -15.85 31.71
C SER A 172 68.11 -15.25 32.34
N GLU A 173 68.15 -15.17 33.67
CA GLU A 173 69.31 -14.68 34.44
C GLU A 173 70.46 -15.69 34.50
N ASP A 174 70.19 -16.97 34.26
CA ASP A 174 71.14 -18.08 34.41
C ASP A 174 71.64 -18.65 33.07
N PHE A 175 71.29 -18.04 31.93
CA PHE A 175 71.68 -18.55 30.61
C PHE A 175 73.20 -18.63 30.42
N GLN A 176 73.96 -17.66 30.95
CA GLN A 176 75.42 -17.61 30.78
C GLN A 176 76.18 -18.69 31.57
N ALA A 177 75.54 -19.35 32.54
CA ALA A 177 76.16 -20.36 33.39
C ALA A 177 75.85 -21.80 32.94
N LYS A 178 75.22 -21.98 31.77
CA LYS A 178 74.73 -23.28 31.26
C LYS A 178 75.23 -23.56 29.85
N ASP A 179 75.06 -24.80 29.42
CA ASP A 179 75.40 -25.23 28.06
C ASP A 179 74.45 -24.58 27.04
N ASP A 180 74.99 -23.69 26.20
CA ASP A 180 74.26 -22.97 25.15
C ASP A 180 73.49 -23.91 24.22
N GLY A 181 74.03 -25.11 23.96
CA GLY A 181 73.39 -26.13 23.13
C GLY A 181 72.08 -26.64 23.75
N SER A 182 72.13 -27.05 25.02
CA SER A 182 70.96 -27.48 25.78
C SER A 182 69.90 -26.38 25.90
N VAL A 183 70.31 -25.14 26.16
CA VAL A 183 69.38 -24.00 26.28
C VAL A 183 68.70 -23.72 24.93
N ALA A 184 69.46 -23.72 23.83
CA ALA A 184 68.94 -23.51 22.49
C ALA A 184 67.92 -24.59 22.07
N VAL A 185 68.17 -25.87 22.41
CA VAL A 185 67.22 -26.97 22.17
C VAL A 185 65.94 -26.77 22.97
N ALA A 186 66.03 -26.45 24.27
CA ALA A 186 64.87 -26.22 25.12
C ALA A 186 64.01 -25.04 24.61
N LEU A 187 64.65 -23.92 24.22
CA LEU A 187 63.97 -22.78 23.61
C LEU A 187 63.35 -23.13 22.24
N GLY A 188 63.98 -24.00 21.47
CA GLY A 188 63.45 -24.52 20.22
C GLY A 188 62.14 -25.31 20.39
N TYR A 189 62.06 -26.15 21.42
CA TYR A 189 60.83 -26.85 21.78
C TYR A 189 59.74 -25.89 22.25
N THR A 190 60.08 -24.92 23.09
CA THR A 190 59.15 -23.88 23.55
C THR A 190 58.60 -23.06 22.38
N ALA A 191 59.46 -22.65 21.44
CA ALA A 191 59.07 -21.91 20.25
C ALA A 191 58.09 -22.71 19.39
N HIS A 192 58.35 -24.00 19.19
CA HIS A 192 57.44 -24.87 18.43
C HIS A 192 56.11 -25.06 19.15
N LEU A 193 56.13 -25.28 20.47
CA LEU A 193 54.92 -25.44 21.27
C LEU A 193 54.02 -24.19 21.16
N VAL A 194 54.58 -22.99 21.32
CA VAL A 194 53.84 -21.72 21.18
C VAL A 194 53.26 -21.56 19.78
N LEU A 195 54.03 -21.92 18.74
CA LEU A 195 53.56 -21.89 17.36
C LEU A 195 52.38 -22.85 17.14
N MET A 196 52.46 -24.09 17.63
CA MET A 196 51.38 -25.08 17.49
C MET A 196 50.11 -24.66 18.25
N ILE A 197 50.24 -24.10 19.45
CA ILE A 197 49.12 -23.54 20.21
C ILE A 197 48.44 -22.42 19.41
N SER A 198 49.21 -21.50 18.85
CA SER A 198 48.70 -20.43 17.98
C SER A 198 47.94 -20.98 16.77
N CYS A 199 48.50 -21.98 16.09
CA CYS A 199 47.86 -22.62 14.95
C CYS A 199 46.52 -23.28 15.32
N PHE A 200 46.47 -24.00 16.45
CA PHE A 200 45.24 -24.68 16.87
C PHE A 200 44.17 -23.74 17.39
N LEU A 201 44.56 -22.64 18.04
CA LEU A 201 43.62 -21.59 18.47
C LEU A 201 43.26 -20.63 17.33
N GLN A 202 43.94 -20.71 16.18
CA GLN A 202 43.82 -19.77 15.06
C GLN A 202 44.03 -18.31 15.49
N ILE A 203 44.97 -18.08 16.43
CA ILE A 203 45.31 -16.74 16.91
C ILE A 203 46.65 -16.34 16.31
N PRO A 204 46.72 -15.27 15.49
CA PRO A 204 47.98 -14.82 14.93
C PRO A 204 48.92 -14.30 16.03
N LEU A 205 50.18 -14.71 16.00
CA LEU A 205 51.20 -14.22 16.92
C LEU A 205 51.63 -12.80 16.51
N ARG A 206 51.67 -11.88 17.48
CA ARG A 206 52.17 -10.51 17.28
C ARG A 206 53.61 -10.49 16.78
N TYR A 207 54.42 -11.43 17.26
CA TYR A 207 55.78 -11.66 16.77
C TYR A 207 55.83 -13.06 16.12
N PRO A 208 55.98 -13.16 14.79
CA PRO A 208 56.01 -14.44 14.10
C PRO A 208 57.18 -15.30 14.58
N VAL A 209 56.88 -16.55 14.94
CA VAL A 209 57.88 -17.55 15.32
C VAL A 209 58.34 -18.30 14.06
N ILE A 210 59.64 -18.30 13.81
CA ILE A 210 60.28 -19.07 12.75
C ILE A 210 60.91 -20.30 13.41
N HIS A 211 60.18 -21.42 13.38
CA HIS A 211 60.68 -22.65 13.97
C HIS A 211 61.78 -23.30 13.11
N LYS A 212 62.95 -23.52 13.70
CA LYS A 212 64.12 -24.19 13.08
C LYS A 212 64.86 -25.07 14.11
N GLY A 213 64.12 -25.83 14.92
CA GLY A 213 64.71 -26.61 16.02
C GLY A 213 65.43 -25.72 17.02
N SER A 214 66.68 -26.05 17.38
CA SER A 214 67.51 -25.23 18.28
C SER A 214 67.87 -23.85 17.73
N ARG A 215 67.67 -23.60 16.43
CA ARG A 215 67.92 -22.31 15.77
C ARG A 215 66.63 -21.52 15.53
N SER A 216 65.58 -21.81 16.30
CA SER A 216 64.31 -21.09 16.19
C SER A 216 64.49 -19.61 16.55
N SER A 217 63.84 -18.73 15.80
CA SER A 217 63.94 -17.29 16.01
C SER A 217 62.58 -16.61 15.97
N ILE A 218 62.47 -15.45 16.60
CA ILE A 218 61.25 -14.64 16.63
C ILE A 218 61.52 -13.37 15.84
N LYS A 219 60.64 -13.07 14.87
CA LYS A 219 60.75 -11.85 14.08
C LYS A 219 60.10 -10.69 14.83
N ASP A 220 60.92 -9.72 15.23
CA ASP A 220 60.44 -8.41 15.68
C ASP A 220 59.99 -7.59 14.46
N THR A 221 58.72 -7.18 14.43
CA THR A 221 58.13 -6.34 13.38
C THR A 221 57.90 -4.89 13.81
N ILE A 222 58.29 -4.53 15.03
CA ILE A 222 58.07 -3.20 15.63
C ILE A 222 59.39 -2.42 15.70
N THR A 223 60.50 -3.10 16.02
CA THR A 223 61.81 -2.46 16.10
C THR A 223 62.54 -2.56 14.76
N ASP A 224 62.39 -1.54 13.90
CA ASP A 224 62.97 -1.48 12.55
C ASP A 224 64.50 -1.19 12.54
N LYS A 225 65.17 -1.14 13.71
CA LYS A 225 66.59 -0.77 13.84
C LYS A 225 67.31 -1.44 15.03
N LEU A 226 67.47 -2.76 14.98
CA LEU A 226 68.54 -3.43 15.73
C LEU A 226 69.45 -4.10 14.69
N SER A 227 70.73 -3.75 14.72
CA SER A 227 71.74 -4.29 13.80
C SER A 227 71.88 -5.80 14.00
N GLU A 228 72.29 -6.55 12.97
CA GLU A 228 72.46 -8.01 13.08
C GLU A 228 73.40 -8.43 14.21
N LYS A 229 74.33 -7.55 14.63
CA LYS A 229 75.24 -7.78 15.77
C LYS A 229 74.58 -7.73 17.15
N GLU A 230 73.38 -7.16 17.25
CA GLU A 230 72.60 -7.08 18.50
C GLU A 230 71.53 -8.19 18.57
N ARG A 231 71.49 -9.08 17.57
CA ARG A 231 70.51 -10.18 17.43
C ARG A 231 71.10 -11.58 17.64
N GLU A 232 72.42 -11.71 17.70
CA GLU A 232 73.15 -12.93 18.12
C GLU A 232 73.40 -12.91 19.62
#